data_AF-A0A9D1K136-F1
#
_entry.id   AF-A0A9D1K136-F1
#
_cell.length_a   1.000
_cell.length_b   1.000
_cell.length_c   1.000
_cell.angle_alpha   90.00
_cell.angle_beta   90.00
_cell.angle_gamma   90.00
#
_symmetry.space_group_name_H-M   'P 1'
#
loop_
_entity.id
_entity.type
_entity.pdbx_description
1 polymer ?
#
loop_
_entity_poly.entity_id
_entity_poly.type
_entity_poly.pdbx_seq_one_letter_code
_entity_poly.pdbx_strand_id
1 'polypeptide(L)' 'MSDITIYENLANAIILQAVKDYRMALKSLKVNSRNRTVQTDKAEIERFFRSQWYSTLTDVNGEMLILSLQKEADI' A
#
# COMPACT_ATOMS: atom_id res chain seq x y z
N MET A 1 12.37 0.38 27.65
CA MET A 1 11.16 0.65 26.85
C MET A 1 11.55 1.43 25.60
N SER A 2 12.39 0.85 24.73
CA SER A 2 13.00 1.53 23.58
C SER A 2 12.97 0.70 22.29
N ASP A 3 12.78 -0.63 22.38
CA ASP A 3 12.75 -1.50 21.21
C ASP A 3 11.38 -1.55 20.53
N ILE A 4 10.30 -1.53 21.32
CA ILE A 4 8.91 -1.57 20.81
C ILE A 4 8.65 -0.40 19.86
N THR A 5 9.13 0.80 20.19
CA THR A 5 8.97 2.00 19.36
C THR A 5 9.78 1.94 18.06
N ILE A 6 10.92 1.25 18.01
CA ILE A 6 11.73 1.13 16.78
C ILE A 6 11.06 0.19 15.77
N TYR A 7 10.56 -0.96 16.24
CA TYR A 7 9.85 -1.91 15.38
C TYR A 7 8.53 -1.34 14.86
N GLU A 8 7.78 -0.64 15.71
CA GLU A 8 6.55 0.06 15.30
C GLU A 8 6.85 1.17 14.28
N ASN A 9 7.90 1.97 14.50
CA ASN A 9 8.30 3.00 13.55
C ASN A 9 8.72 2.42 12.20
N LEU A 10 9.44 1.29 12.20
CA LEU A 10 9.83 0.60 10.98
C LEU A 10 8.61 0.03 10.25
N ALA A 11 7.72 -0.65 10.97
CA ALA A 11 6.48 -1.19 10.41
C ALA A 11 5.64 -0.07 9.77
N ASN A 12 5.44 1.03 10.50
CA ASN A 12 4.74 2.21 9.99
C ASN A 12 5.42 2.81 8.77
N ALA A 13 6.76 2.91 8.75
CA ALA A 13 7.50 3.42 7.60
C ALA A 13 7.31 2.55 6.36
N ILE A 14 7.34 1.22 6.50
CA ILE A 14 7.10 0.27 5.40
C ILE A 14 5.67 0.44 4.86
N ILE A 15 4.67 0.51 5.75
CA ILE A 15 3.26 0.67 5.36
C ILE A 15 3.05 2.02 4.65
N LEU A 16 3.57 3.11 5.20
CA LEU A 16 3.47 4.45 4.61
C LEU A 16 4.12 4.51 3.22
N GLN A 17 5.26 3.84 3.05
CA GLN A 17 5.93 3.76 1.76
C GLN A 17 5.08 2.98 0.75
N ALA A 18 4.54 1.82 1.12
CA ALA A 18 3.65 1.05 0.26
C ALA A 18 2.40 1.84 -0.16
N VAL A 19 1.79 2.59 0.76
CA VAL A 19 0.65 3.48 0.47
C VAL A 19 1.03 4.55 -0.55
N LYS A 20 2.21 5.16 -0.38
CA LYS A 20 2.71 6.21 -1.29
C LYS A 20 2.94 5.65 -2.70
N ASP A 21 3.54 4.47 -2.80
CA ASP A 21 3.80 3.81 -4.08
C ASP A 21 2.48 3.40 -4.76
N TYR A 22 1.49 2.95 -3.99
CA TYR A 22 0.17 2.63 -4.51
C TYR A 22 -0.54 3.85 -5.09
N ARG A 23 -0.49 5.00 -4.40
CA ARG A 23 -1.04 6.26 -4.91
C ARG A 23 -0.37 6.69 -6.22
N MET A 24 0.96 6.56 -6.31
CA MET A 24 1.70 6.88 -7.53
C MET A 24 1.33 5.95 -8.69
N ALA A 25 1.14 4.65 -8.42
CA ALA A 25 0.67 3.70 -9.41
C ALA A 25 -0.73 4.04 -9.90
N LEU A 26 -1.68 4.33 -9.00
CA LEU A 26 -3.04 4.72 -9.37
C LEU A 26 -3.08 6.01 -10.20
N LYS A 27 -2.31 7.04 -9.81
CA LYS A 27 -2.19 8.27 -10.59
C LYS A 27 -1.61 8.01 -11.99
N SER A 28 -0.62 7.13 -12.07
CA SER A 28 -0.01 6.75 -13.35
C SER A 28 -0.98 5.96 -14.25
N LEU A 29 -1.86 5.13 -13.67
CA LEU A 29 -2.94 4.44 -14.39
C LEU A 29 -4.04 5.40 -14.85
N LYS A 30 -4.34 6.47 -14.09
CA LYS A 30 -5.26 7.54 -14.54
C LYS A 30 -4.72 8.24 -15.80
N VAL A 31 -3.41 8.48 -15.87
CA VAL A 31 -2.76 9.12 -17.03
C VAL A 31 -2.57 8.16 -18.20
N ASN A 32 -2.15 6.92 -17.92
CA ASN A 32 -1.90 5.91 -18.95
C ASN A 32 -2.36 4.52 -18.48
N SER A 33 -3.65 4.25 -18.67
CA SER A 33 -4.33 3.04 -18.20
C SER A 33 -3.83 1.73 -18.83
N ARG A 34 -3.07 1.81 -19.93
CA ARG A 34 -2.52 0.64 -20.64
C ARG A 34 -1.10 0.28 -20.22
N ASN A 35 -0.52 0.97 -19.24
CA ASN A 35 0.82 0.65 -18.77
C ASN A 35 0.82 -0.66 -17.95
N ARG A 36 1.22 -1.78 -18.57
CA ARG A 36 1.30 -3.10 -17.93
C ARG A 36 2.24 -3.14 -16.74
N THR A 37 3.33 -2.38 -16.77
CA THR A 37 4.28 -2.31 -15.65
C THR A 37 3.57 -1.75 -14.42
N VAL A 38 2.87 -0.63 -14.57
CA VAL A 38 2.15 0.01 -13.45
C VAL A 38 0.99 -0.86 -12.94
N GLN A 39 0.33 -1.63 -13.82
CA GLN A 39 -0.69 -2.60 -13.39
C GLN A 39 -0.07 -3.74 -12.56
N THR A 40 1.14 -4.18 -12.94
CA THR A 40 1.88 -5.21 -12.20
C THR A 40 2.31 -4.68 -10.85
N ASP A 41 2.91 -3.49 -10.81
CA ASP A 41 3.33 -2.82 -9.57
C ASP A 41 2.13 -2.64 -8.61
N LYS A 42 0.98 -2.20 -9.15
CA LYS A 42 -0.28 -2.11 -8.39
C LYS A 42 -0.67 -3.45 -7.77
N ALA A 43 -0.64 -4.54 -8.55
CA ALA A 43 -1.02 -5.87 -8.09
C ALA A 43 -0.07 -6.42 -7.02
N GLU A 44 1.24 -6.15 -7.12
CA GLU A 44 2.22 -6.52 -6.10
C GLU A 44 1.96 -5.80 -4.77
N ILE A 45 1.63 -4.51 -4.83
CA ILE A 45 1.29 -3.73 -3.63
C ILE A 45 -0.03 -4.20 -3.01
N GLU A 46 -1.05 -4.54 -3.80
CA GLU A 46 -2.28 -5.15 -3.27
C GLU A 46 -2.00 -6.50 -2.61
N ARG A 47 -1.12 -7.32 -3.21
CA ARG A 47 -0.70 -8.59 -2.62
C ARG A 47 0.04 -8.38 -1.30
N PHE A 48 0.85 -7.33 -1.18
CA PHE A 48 1.48 -6.96 0.08
C PHE A 48 0.43 -6.64 1.15
N PHE A 49 -0.56 -5.78 0.87
CA PHE A 49 -1.61 -5.44 1.83
C PHE A 49 -2.50 -6.63 2.22
N ARG A 50 -2.66 -7.62 1.34
CA ARG A 50 -3.39 -8.88 1.61
C ARG A 50 -2.53 -9.95 2.27
N SER A 51 -1.23 -9.72 2.44
CA SER A 51 -0.31 -10.72 2.94
C SER A 51 -0.38 -10.86 4.46
N GLN A 52 -0.09 -12.07 4.96
CA GLN A 52 0.06 -12.33 6.39
C GLN A 52 1.13 -11.46 7.04
N TRP A 53 2.14 -11.05 6.26
CA TRP A 53 3.20 -10.16 6.71
C TRP A 53 2.66 -8.78 7.05
N TYR A 54 1.78 -8.21 6.21
CA TYR A 54 1.13 -6.94 6.51
C TYR A 54 0.27 -7.02 7.78
N SER A 55 -0.50 -8.10 7.97
CA SER A 55 -1.24 -8.35 9.22
C SER A 55 -0.35 -8.53 10.45
N THR A 56 0.95 -8.81 10.26
CA THR A 56 1.93 -8.87 11.36
C THR A 56 2.47 -7.48 11.68
N LEU A 57 2.50 -6.57 10.70
CA LEU A 57 2.97 -5.19 10.87
C LEU A 57 1.88 -4.25 11.40
N THR A 58 0.61 -4.55 11.15
CA THR A 58 -0.52 -3.71 11.58
C THR A 58 -1.84 -4.49 11.67
N ASP A 59 -2.71 -4.06 12.59
CA ASP A 59 -4.09 -4.54 12.70
C ASP A 59 -5.06 -3.85 11.71
N VAL A 60 -4.57 -2.89 10.91
CA VAL A 60 -5.39 -2.21 9.91
C VAL A 60 -5.78 -3.19 8.81
N ASN A 61 -7.07 -3.23 8.44
CA ASN A 61 -7.53 -4.08 7.35
C ASN A 61 -6.99 -3.60 5.99
N GLY A 62 -6.14 -4.41 5.35
CA GLY A 62 -5.50 -4.09 4.08
C GLY A 62 -6.48 -3.94 2.90
N GLU A 63 -7.60 -4.67 2.90
CA GLU A 63 -8.63 -4.51 1.85
C GLU A 63 -9.33 -3.15 1.96
N MET A 64 -9.64 -2.73 3.19
CA MET A 64 -10.23 -1.41 3.43
C MET A 64 -9.27 -0.30 2.98
N LEU A 65 -7.97 -0.45 3.25
CA LEU A 65 -6.93 0.47 2.80
C LEU A 65 -6.89 0.56 1.26
N ILE A 66 -6.89 -0.58 0.57
CA ILE A 66 -6.91 -0.65 -0.91
C ILE A 66 -8.13 0.10 -1.46
N LEU A 67 -9.32 -0.19 -0.93
CA LEU A 67 -10.58 0.41 -1.38
C LEU A 67 -10.58 1.94 -1.15
N SER A 68 -10.12 2.39 0.01
CA SER A 68 -9.99 3.82 0.31
C SER A 68 -9.05 4.53 -0.66
N LEU A 69 -7.89 3.92 -0.97
CA LEU A 69 -6.90 4.51 -1.88
C LEU A 69 -7.37 4.50 -3.34
N GLN A 70 -8.07 3.44 -3.78
CA GLN A 70 -8.70 3.41 -5.11
C GLN A 70 -9.76 4.50 -5.22
N LYS A 71 -10.62 4.66 -4.20
CA LYS A 71 -11.64 5.71 -4.17
C LYS A 71 -11.03 7.11 -4.15
N GLU A 72 -9.97 7.32 -3.37
CA GLU A 72 -9.21 8.59 -3.36
C GLU A 72 -8.65 8.89 -4.75
N ALA A 73 -8.12 7.86 -5.43
CA ALA A 73 -7.59 8.04 -6.76
C ALA A 73 -8.66 8.22 -7.83
N ASP A 74 -9.91 7.80 -7.64
CA ASP A 74 -11.00 7.98 -8.61
C ASP A 74 -11.66 9.36 -8.53
N ILE A 75 -11.64 10.02 -7.36
CA ILE A 75 -12.02 11.43 -7.17
C ILE A 75 -11.08 12.36 -7.96
#